data_AF-A0A072PAU1-F1
#
_entry.id   AF-A0A072PAU1-F1
#
_cell.length_a   1.000
_cell.length_b   1.000
_cell.length_c   1.000
_cell.angle_alpha   90.00
_cell.angle_beta   90.00
_cell.angle_gamma   90.00
#
_symmetry.space_group_name_H-M   'P 1'
#
loop_
_entity.id
_entity.type
_entity.pdbx_description
1 polymer ?
#
loop_
_entity_poly.entity_id
_entity_poly.type
_entity_poly.pdbx_seq_one_letter_code
_entity_poly.pdbx_strand_id
1 'polypeptide(L)'
;MHSIISSTTLLVSVLATSVLASPQYGDSSATTTVSAAAASVSGVHDVQVGPGLTFTPDSLTAAEGDWVQFTFGSGHSVAQSSFDAPCVPLASGMGVYSGFPNDGDVWRFQVNSTDPIWLYCSKVGHCEGGMALVVNPP
;
A
#
# COMPACT_ATOMS: atom_id res chain seq x y z
N MET A 1 23.67 -26.64 31.25
CA MET A 1 24.21 -27.74 30.43
C MET A 1 23.58 -27.59 29.04
N HIS A 2 24.33 -27.16 28.02
CA HIS A 2 25.18 -27.98 27.13
C HIS A 2 24.34 -28.75 26.09
N SER A 3 24.64 -28.82 24.78
CA SER A 3 25.70 -28.26 23.89
C SER A 3 25.40 -28.63 22.41
N ILE A 4 25.85 -28.03 21.29
CA ILE A 4 26.41 -26.72 20.85
C ILE A 4 26.43 -26.71 19.29
N ILE A 5 26.46 -25.52 18.63
CA ILE A 5 26.69 -25.27 17.15
C ILE A 5 25.72 -26.03 16.19
N SER A 6 25.62 -25.83 14.86
CA SER A 6 26.38 -25.12 13.79
C SER A 6 25.34 -24.63 12.71
N SER A 7 25.58 -23.78 11.70
CA SER A 7 26.78 -23.42 10.94
C SER A 7 26.72 -21.99 10.35
N THR A 8 27.89 -21.45 10.04
CA THR A 8 28.08 -20.24 9.22
C THR A 8 28.00 -20.53 7.72
N THR A 9 27.57 -19.54 6.94
CA THR A 9 28.02 -19.34 5.55
C THR A 9 28.59 -17.93 5.41
N LEU A 10 29.77 -17.86 4.79
CA LEU A 10 30.55 -16.64 4.61
C LEU A 10 30.51 -16.24 3.14
N LEU A 11 30.03 -15.04 2.82
CA LEU A 11 30.12 -14.47 1.47
C LEU A 11 31.05 -13.26 1.47
N VAL A 12 32.32 -13.53 1.14
CA VAL A 12 33.31 -12.50 0.80
C VAL A 12 33.14 -12.13 -0.66
N SER A 13 32.92 -10.84 -0.93
CA SER A 13 32.97 -10.27 -2.29
C SER A 13 33.91 -9.07 -2.30
N VAL A 14 35.22 -9.35 -2.33
CA VAL A 14 36.25 -8.32 -2.59
C VAL A 14 36.46 -8.20 -4.09
N LEU A 15 36.15 -7.03 -4.65
CA LEU A 15 36.64 -6.60 -5.96
C LEU A 15 37.03 -5.12 -5.87
N ALA A 16 38.31 -4.86 -5.61
CA ALA A 16 38.90 -3.54 -5.67
C ALA A 16 39.65 -3.39 -7.00
N THR A 17 39.27 -2.40 -7.81
CA THR A 17 39.97 -2.03 -9.05
C THR A 17 40.32 -0.54 -9.01
N SER A 18 41.43 -0.22 -8.34
CA SER A 18 42.04 1.11 -8.39
C SER A 18 42.60 1.37 -9.79
N VAL A 19 42.00 2.31 -10.53
CA VAL A 19 42.47 2.74 -11.86
C VAL A 19 43.33 4.00 -11.72
N LEU A 20 44.59 3.92 -12.17
CA LEU A 20 45.51 5.07 -12.18
C LEU A 20 45.64 5.65 -13.60
N ALA A 21 45.59 6.97 -13.64
CA ALA A 21 45.44 7.86 -14.80
C ALA A 21 46.21 7.55 -16.10
N SER A 22 45.58 7.94 -17.22
CA SER A 22 46.23 8.77 -18.26
C SER A 22 45.17 9.52 -19.08
N PRO A 23 45.41 10.79 -19.50
CA PRO A 23 44.48 11.53 -20.34
C PRO A 23 44.66 11.16 -21.82
N GLN A 24 43.58 10.78 -22.50
CA GLN A 24 43.56 10.68 -23.97
C GLN A 24 42.52 11.62 -24.56
N TYR A 25 42.96 12.31 -25.62
CA TYR A 25 42.21 13.28 -26.41
C TYR A 25 41.44 12.52 -27.50
N GLY A 26 40.12 12.69 -27.64
CA GLY A 26 39.39 12.10 -28.77
C GLY A 26 37.91 11.81 -28.58
N ASP A 27 37.09 12.79 -28.97
CA ASP A 27 35.77 12.67 -29.62
C ASP A 27 34.56 11.97 -28.93
N SER A 28 33.36 12.45 -29.31
CA SER A 28 32.04 11.81 -29.16
C SER A 28 31.72 11.08 -27.85
N SER A 29 31.30 11.85 -26.83
CA SER A 29 30.70 11.33 -25.59
C SER A 29 29.38 10.58 -25.83
N ALA A 30 29.47 9.31 -26.21
CA ALA A 30 28.36 8.37 -26.15
C ALA A 30 28.03 8.05 -24.68
N THR A 31 27.31 8.96 -24.02
CA THR A 31 26.83 8.77 -22.65
C THR A 31 25.82 7.64 -22.62
N THR A 32 26.29 6.42 -22.33
CA THR A 32 25.43 5.27 -22.07
C THR A 32 24.66 5.52 -20.79
N THR A 33 23.46 6.11 -20.90
CA THR A 33 22.56 6.36 -19.79
C THR A 33 22.06 5.03 -19.24
N VAL A 34 22.77 4.50 -18.24
CA VAL A 34 22.32 3.35 -17.46
C VAL A 34 21.06 3.80 -16.71
N SER A 35 19.90 3.55 -17.32
CA SER A 35 18.61 3.84 -16.72
C SER A 35 18.42 2.90 -15.54
N ALA A 36 18.83 3.37 -14.35
CA ALA A 36 18.54 2.70 -13.10
C ALA A 36 17.02 2.70 -12.94
N ALA A 37 16.40 1.56 -13.16
CA ALA A 37 14.98 1.36 -12.88
C ALA A 37 14.77 1.61 -11.39
N ALA A 38 14.25 2.79 -11.05
CA ALA A 38 13.92 3.15 -9.69
C ALA A 38 12.82 2.18 -9.22
N ALA A 39 13.18 1.30 -8.28
CA ALA A 39 12.19 0.45 -7.63
C ALA A 39 11.23 1.35 -6.85
N SER A 40 10.01 1.49 -7.36
CA SER A 40 8.95 2.25 -6.70
C SER A 40 8.62 1.58 -5.37
N VAL A 41 9.03 2.23 -4.27
CA VAL A 41 8.66 1.80 -2.92
C VAL A 41 7.22 2.23 -2.70
N SER A 42 6.29 1.29 -2.84
CA SER A 42 4.88 1.48 -2.47
C SER A 42 4.77 2.03 -1.05
N GLY A 43 4.03 3.13 -0.88
CA GLY A 43 3.59 3.61 0.41
C GLY A 43 2.60 2.64 1.07
N VAL A 44 2.41 2.82 2.37
CA VAL A 44 1.35 2.17 3.15
C VAL A 44 0.63 3.25 3.94
N HIS A 45 -0.69 3.33 3.76
CA HIS A 45 -1.57 4.28 4.42
C HIS A 45 -2.44 3.52 5.43
N ASP A 46 -2.12 3.65 6.70
CA ASP A 46 -2.85 2.96 7.78
C ASP A 46 -4.18 3.66 8.12
N VAL A 47 -5.23 2.86 8.23
CA VAL A 47 -6.59 3.25 8.60
C VAL A 47 -7.07 2.36 9.73
N GLN A 48 -7.44 2.95 10.86
CA GLN A 48 -8.16 2.23 11.92
C GLN A 48 -9.65 2.13 11.55
N VAL A 49 -10.22 0.94 11.63
CA VAL A 49 -11.65 0.70 11.44
C VAL A 49 -12.31 0.53 12.81
N GLY A 50 -13.25 1.40 13.16
CA GLY A 50 -13.84 1.40 14.51
C GLY A 50 -12.90 1.91 15.61
N PRO A 51 -13.22 1.72 16.89
CA PRO A 51 -14.39 1.01 17.44
C PRO A 51 -15.70 1.82 17.39
N GLY A 52 -15.67 3.08 16.92
CA GLY A 52 -16.87 3.86 16.61
C GLY A 52 -17.42 3.60 15.19
N LEU A 53 -18.44 4.34 14.76
CA LEU A 53 -18.91 4.31 13.36
C LEU A 53 -17.99 5.13 12.45
N THR A 54 -16.69 4.84 12.46
CA THR A 54 -15.65 5.66 11.83
C THR A 54 -14.56 4.81 11.17
N PHE A 55 -14.00 5.34 10.09
CA PHE A 55 -12.63 5.07 9.69
C PHE A 55 -11.74 6.19 10.28
N THR A 56 -10.46 5.92 10.55
CA THR A 56 -9.50 6.93 11.03
C THR A 56 -8.16 6.75 10.32
N PRO A 57 -7.77 7.63 9.36
CA PRO A 57 -8.55 8.75 8.84
C PRO A 57 -9.77 8.30 8.01
N ASP A 58 -10.69 9.23 7.78
CA ASP A 58 -11.86 9.15 6.89
C ASP A 58 -11.60 9.76 5.49
N SER A 59 -10.45 10.41 5.31
CA SER A 59 -9.97 10.92 4.02
C SER A 59 -8.46 10.80 3.92
N LEU A 60 -7.94 10.27 2.81
CA LEU A 60 -6.49 10.17 2.55
C LEU A 60 -6.13 10.29 1.06
N THR A 61 -4.87 10.56 0.77
CA THR A 61 -4.32 10.64 -0.61
C THR A 61 -3.20 9.61 -0.76
N ALA A 62 -3.30 8.77 -1.79
CA ALA A 62 -2.40 7.64 -2.04
C ALA A 62 -2.03 7.55 -3.53
N ALA A 63 -0.76 7.26 -3.82
CA ALA A 63 -0.28 7.12 -5.19
C ALA A 63 -0.69 5.78 -5.81
N GLU A 64 -0.66 5.70 -7.15
CA GLU A 64 -0.77 4.42 -7.84
C GLU A 64 0.38 3.49 -7.40
N GLY A 65 0.03 2.28 -7.00
CA GLY A 65 0.95 1.29 -6.43
C GLY A 65 1.04 1.29 -4.90
N ASP A 66 0.50 2.29 -4.19
CA ASP A 66 0.44 2.32 -2.72
C ASP A 66 -0.57 1.30 -2.17
N TRP A 67 -0.43 0.95 -0.88
CA TRP A 67 -1.41 0.13 -0.15
C TRP A 67 -2.22 0.98 0.84
N VAL A 68 -3.54 0.76 0.89
CA VAL A 68 -4.37 1.24 2.00
C VAL A 68 -4.62 0.06 2.93
N GLN A 69 -4.15 0.17 4.17
CA GLN A 69 -4.08 -0.91 5.15
C GLN A 69 -5.04 -0.62 6.31
N PHE A 70 -5.92 -1.57 6.59
CA PHE A 70 -7.01 -1.43 7.54
C PHE A 70 -6.76 -2.36 8.74
N THR A 71 -6.70 -1.78 9.94
CA THR A 71 -6.67 -2.53 11.21
C THR A 71 -8.06 -2.49 11.83
N PHE A 72 -8.64 -3.66 12.10
CA PHE A 72 -10.06 -3.78 12.42
C PHE A 72 -10.38 -3.81 13.92
N GLY A 73 -11.40 -3.04 14.31
CA GLY A 73 -12.25 -3.35 15.45
C GLY A 73 -13.39 -4.30 15.06
N SER A 74 -13.86 -5.09 16.01
CA SER A 74 -14.88 -6.13 15.80
C SER A 74 -16.19 -5.63 15.17
N GLY A 75 -16.67 -6.35 14.15
CA GLY A 75 -18.01 -6.12 13.58
C GLY A 75 -18.11 -4.92 12.65
N HIS A 76 -17.04 -4.62 11.91
CA HIS A 76 -16.96 -3.63 10.84
C HIS A 76 -16.44 -4.26 9.54
N SER A 77 -16.65 -3.59 8.40
CA SER A 77 -16.17 -3.99 7.08
C SER A 77 -15.68 -2.77 6.29
N VAL A 78 -14.95 -3.04 5.21
CA VAL A 78 -14.66 -2.10 4.12
C VAL A 78 -15.30 -2.66 2.86
N ALA A 79 -16.14 -1.86 2.20
CA ALA A 79 -16.76 -2.16 0.91
C ALA A 79 -16.72 -0.91 0.02
N GLN A 80 -16.67 -1.08 -1.30
CA GLN A 80 -16.63 0.04 -2.25
C GLN A 80 -18.01 0.39 -2.81
N SER A 81 -18.32 1.68 -2.84
CA SER A 81 -19.50 2.27 -3.47
C SER A 81 -19.10 3.23 -4.60
N SER A 82 -20.07 3.95 -5.17
CA SER A 82 -19.81 5.17 -5.94
C SER A 82 -20.18 6.42 -5.11
N PHE A 83 -19.83 7.60 -5.63
CA PHE A 83 -20.25 8.88 -5.03
C PHE A 83 -21.77 9.10 -5.13
N ASP A 84 -22.37 8.78 -6.29
CA ASP A 84 -23.81 8.97 -6.55
C ASP A 84 -24.71 7.93 -5.84
N ALA A 85 -24.12 6.81 -5.42
CA ALA A 85 -24.80 5.73 -4.70
C ALA A 85 -23.96 5.26 -3.50
N PRO A 86 -23.82 6.08 -2.44
CA PRO A 86 -23.14 5.69 -1.22
C PRO A 86 -23.92 4.57 -0.50
N CYS A 87 -23.23 3.81 0.35
CA CYS A 87 -23.78 2.64 1.07
C CYS A 87 -24.25 1.46 0.19
N VAL A 88 -24.24 1.60 -1.14
CA VAL A 88 -24.57 0.55 -2.12
C VAL A 88 -23.27 -0.02 -2.70
N PRO A 89 -23.10 -1.36 -2.79
CA PRO A 89 -21.88 -1.93 -3.35
C PRO A 89 -21.80 -1.68 -4.86
N LEU A 90 -20.59 -1.49 -5.39
CA LEU A 90 -20.38 -1.33 -6.84
C LEU A 90 -21.02 -2.47 -7.65
N ALA A 91 -21.89 -2.08 -8.59
CA ALA A 91 -22.77 -2.99 -9.33
C ALA A 91 -22.06 -4.07 -10.18
N SER A 92 -20.76 -3.91 -10.44
CA SER A 92 -19.94 -4.91 -11.14
C SER A 92 -19.49 -6.07 -10.24
N GLY A 93 -19.59 -5.94 -8.91
CA GLY A 93 -19.02 -6.89 -7.96
C GLY A 93 -17.49 -6.92 -7.91
N MET A 94 -16.80 -6.07 -8.69
CA MET A 94 -15.33 -6.01 -8.79
C MET A 94 -14.71 -4.92 -7.89
N GLY A 95 -15.48 -4.35 -6.96
CA GLY A 95 -15.00 -3.35 -6.01
C GLY A 95 -14.23 -3.95 -4.85
N VAL A 96 -13.54 -3.09 -4.09
CA VAL A 96 -12.95 -3.44 -2.79
C VAL A 96 -14.01 -4.03 -1.85
N TYR A 97 -13.68 -5.17 -1.22
CA TYR A 97 -14.46 -5.75 -0.13
C TYR A 97 -13.56 -6.57 0.81
N SER A 98 -13.59 -6.28 2.12
CA SER A 98 -12.79 -6.97 3.15
C SER A 98 -13.47 -8.20 3.76
N GLY A 99 -14.76 -8.42 3.52
CA GLY A 99 -15.59 -9.22 4.43
C GLY A 99 -15.76 -8.51 5.78
N PHE A 100 -15.99 -9.29 6.84
CA PHE A 100 -16.02 -8.82 8.23
C PHE A 100 -14.86 -9.46 9.02
N PRO A 101 -13.69 -8.81 9.10
CA PRO A 101 -12.58 -9.26 9.92
C PRO A 101 -12.88 -9.18 11.43
N ASN A 102 -12.07 -9.84 12.24
CA ASN A 102 -12.14 -9.85 13.69
C ASN A 102 -11.43 -8.62 14.29
N ASP A 103 -11.56 -8.48 15.61
CA ASP A 103 -10.80 -7.48 16.39
C ASP A 103 -9.29 -7.76 16.28
N GLY A 104 -8.51 -6.79 15.83
CA GLY A 104 -7.08 -6.89 15.61
C GLY A 104 -6.65 -7.50 14.26
N ASP A 105 -7.58 -7.95 13.41
CA ASP A 105 -7.24 -8.41 12.06
C ASP A 105 -6.78 -7.24 11.17
N VAL A 106 -5.87 -7.52 10.24
CA VAL A 106 -5.36 -6.55 9.26
C VAL A 106 -5.67 -7.03 7.84
N TRP A 107 -6.31 -6.16 7.05
CA TRP A 107 -6.60 -6.39 5.63
C TRP A 107 -6.23 -5.15 4.81
N ARG A 108 -5.87 -5.31 3.53
CA ARG A 108 -5.43 -4.19 2.68
C ARG A 108 -5.71 -4.41 1.20
N PHE A 109 -5.81 -3.33 0.44
CA PHE A 109 -5.82 -3.34 -1.03
C PHE A 109 -4.76 -2.40 -1.61
N GLN A 110 -4.40 -2.61 -2.88
CA GLN A 110 -3.46 -1.77 -3.62
C GLN A 110 -4.23 -0.76 -4.48
N VAL A 111 -3.79 0.50 -4.46
CA VAL A 111 -4.33 1.61 -5.24
C VAL A 111 -3.88 1.45 -6.69
N ASN A 112 -4.81 1.20 -7.61
CA ASN A 112 -4.52 0.88 -9.01
C ASN A 112 -4.66 2.08 -9.98
N SER A 113 -5.10 3.23 -9.48
CA SER A 113 -5.11 4.52 -10.17
C SER A 113 -5.28 5.65 -9.15
N THR A 114 -5.08 6.90 -9.55
CA THR A 114 -5.34 8.07 -8.70
C THR A 114 -6.80 8.53 -8.69
N ASP A 115 -7.74 7.72 -9.19
CA ASP A 115 -9.17 8.05 -9.21
C ASP A 115 -9.79 7.99 -7.79
N PRO A 116 -10.88 8.74 -7.49
CA PRO A 116 -11.53 8.70 -6.20
C PRO A 116 -12.16 7.33 -5.86
N ILE A 117 -11.74 6.74 -4.74
CA ILE A 117 -12.26 5.46 -4.23
C ILE A 117 -13.14 5.74 -3.00
N TRP A 118 -14.44 5.53 -3.17
CA TRP A 118 -15.45 5.72 -2.13
C TRP A 118 -15.68 4.41 -1.39
N LEU A 119 -15.38 4.38 -0.10
CA LEU A 119 -15.40 3.22 0.77
C LEU A 119 -16.39 3.41 1.91
N TYR A 120 -17.01 2.33 2.39
CA TYR A 120 -17.99 2.35 3.45
C TYR A 120 -18.02 1.06 4.26
N CYS A 121 -18.61 1.10 5.46
CA CYS A 121 -18.89 -0.10 6.24
C CYS A 121 -20.25 -0.68 5.85
N SER A 122 -20.26 -1.88 5.26
CA SER A 122 -21.44 -2.58 4.72
C SER A 122 -22.37 -3.22 5.76
N LYS A 123 -22.11 -3.01 7.05
CA LYS A 123 -23.04 -3.39 8.12
C LYS A 123 -24.21 -2.42 8.19
N VAL A 124 -25.43 -2.96 8.24
CA VAL A 124 -26.69 -2.19 8.30
C VAL A 124 -26.62 -1.08 9.35
N GLY A 125 -26.87 0.16 8.93
CA GLY A 125 -26.91 1.33 9.80
C GLY A 125 -25.55 1.96 10.13
N HIS A 126 -24.43 1.34 9.74
CA HIS A 126 -23.09 1.93 9.95
C HIS A 126 -22.83 3.06 8.94
N CYS A 127 -23.05 2.79 7.64
CA CYS A 127 -22.81 3.77 6.58
C CYS A 127 -23.80 4.94 6.65
N GLU A 128 -25.08 4.64 6.90
CA GLU A 128 -26.12 5.65 7.13
C GLU A 128 -25.89 6.46 8.41
N GLY A 129 -25.14 5.89 9.36
CA GLY A 129 -24.61 6.57 10.55
C GLY A 129 -23.32 7.38 10.32
N GLY A 130 -22.85 7.50 9.08
CA GLY A 130 -21.67 8.28 8.68
C GLY A 130 -20.38 7.48 8.46
N MET A 131 -20.39 6.15 8.56
CA MET A 131 -19.18 5.33 8.42
C MET A 131 -18.74 5.14 6.96
N ALA A 132 -18.11 6.16 6.41
CA ALA A 132 -17.51 6.21 5.08
C ALA A 132 -16.06 6.70 5.10
N LEU A 133 -15.31 6.41 4.03
CA LEU A 133 -13.92 6.82 3.80
C LEU A 133 -13.76 7.19 2.32
N VAL A 134 -12.98 8.23 2.01
CA VAL A 134 -12.52 8.53 0.66
C VAL A 134 -11.00 8.39 0.53
N VAL A 135 -10.55 7.65 -0.49
CA VAL A 135 -9.16 7.68 -0.95
C VAL A 135 -9.13 8.51 -2.23
N ASN A 136 -8.17 9.43 -2.34
CA ASN A 136 -8.04 10.37 -3.46
C ASN A 136 -9.31 11.19 -3.75
N PRO A 137 -9.80 12.01 -2.79
CA PRO A 137 -10.91 12.93 -3.04
C PRO A 137 -10.59 13.92 -4.18
N PRO A 138 -11.61 14.39 -4.92
CA PRO A 138 -11.47 15.31 -6.07
C PRO A 138 -11.19 16.77 -5.68
#